data_AF-A0A2E3AEC0-F1
#
_entry.id   AF-A0A2E3AEC0-F1
#
_cell.length_a   1.000
_cell.length_b   1.000
_cell.length_c   1.000
_cell.angle_alpha   90.00
_cell.angle_beta   90.00
_cell.angle_gamma   90.00
#
_symmetry.space_group_name_H-M   'P 1'
#
loop_
_entity.id
_entity.type
_entity.pdbx_description
1 polymer ?
#
loop_
_entity_poly.entity_id
_entity_poly.type
_entity_poly.pdbx_seq_one_letter_code
_entity_poly.pdbx_strand_id
1 'polypeptide(L)'
;MSSDQNPYEQMFSFVNEVFKNAGMDNSDLSVDEYAKRGPTMPKEAMEFLFGNTFNKLGLDAKTKLFLTLAGVLAQGMQSEQVLRQTIRHLREAEVSAENISEAIMLLSLFSGPLVTTKALKITHEISEELKDS
;
A
#
# COMPACT_ATOMS: atom_id res chain seq x y z
N MET A 1 1.15 -34.72 -11.12
CA MET A 1 2.50 -34.18 -11.39
C MET A 1 2.43 -33.55 -12.76
N SER A 2 2.59 -32.25 -13.02
CA SER A 2 2.74 -31.03 -12.20
C SER A 2 2.24 -29.90 -13.12
N SER A 3 1.24 -29.11 -12.73
CA SER A 3 0.97 -27.85 -13.45
C SER A 3 1.91 -26.79 -12.90
N ASP A 4 3.16 -26.83 -13.35
CA ASP A 4 4.15 -25.78 -13.15
C ASP A 4 3.71 -24.55 -13.96
N GLN A 5 2.64 -23.88 -13.52
CA GLN A 5 2.36 -22.54 -14.00
C GLN A 5 3.50 -21.65 -13.53
N ASN A 6 4.22 -21.08 -14.49
CA ASN A 6 5.33 -20.19 -14.25
C ASN A 6 4.91 -19.07 -13.25
N PRO A 7 5.60 -18.91 -12.10
CA PRO A 7 5.28 -17.88 -11.11
C PRO A 7 5.19 -16.46 -11.69
N TYR A 8 5.96 -16.18 -12.75
CA TYR A 8 5.91 -14.90 -13.47
C TYR A 8 4.58 -14.67 -14.20
N GLU A 9 4.00 -15.73 -14.79
CA GLU A 9 2.74 -15.66 -15.52
C GLU A 9 1.55 -15.51 -14.57
N GLN A 10 1.62 -16.15 -13.40
CA GLN A 10 0.63 -15.96 -12.33
C GLN A 10 0.68 -14.53 -11.77
N MET A 11 1.88 -13.99 -11.54
CA MET A 11 2.07 -12.61 -11.09
C MET A 11 1.54 -11.61 -12.11
N PHE A 12 1.84 -11.80 -13.39
CA PHE A 12 1.34 -10.93 -14.46
C PHE A 12 -0.17 -10.96 -14.56
N SER A 13 -0.77 -12.16 -14.51
CA SER A 13 -2.23 -12.34 -14.54
C SER A 13 -2.90 -11.64 -13.37
N PHE A 14 -2.33 -11.77 -12.17
CA PHE A 14 -2.83 -11.11 -10.98
C PHE A 14 -2.72 -9.58 -11.04
N VAL A 15 -1.58 -9.06 -11.45
CA VAL A 15 -1.37 -7.60 -11.58
C VAL A 15 -2.43 -7.02 -12.54
N ASN A 16 -2.68 -7.70 -13.66
CA ASN A 16 -3.74 -7.30 -14.58
C ASN A 16 -5.14 -7.37 -13.94
N GLU A 17 -5.43 -8.39 -13.15
CA GLU A 17 -6.70 -8.51 -12.43
C GLU A 17 -6.88 -7.40 -11.39
N VAL A 18 -5.84 -7.06 -10.64
CA VAL A 18 -5.84 -5.95 -9.67
C VAL A 18 -6.07 -4.61 -10.36
N PHE A 19 -5.38 -4.34 -11.46
CA PHE A 19 -5.58 -3.10 -12.23
C PHE A 19 -6.99 -3.00 -12.80
N LYS A 20 -7.52 -4.11 -13.35
CA LYS A 20 -8.91 -4.19 -13.82
C LYS A 20 -9.91 -3.94 -12.69
N ASN A 21 -9.71 -4.58 -11.54
CA ASN A 21 -10.54 -4.42 -10.35
C ASN A 21 -10.32 -3.09 -9.63
N ALA A 22 -9.31 -2.30 -9.99
CA ALA A 22 -9.09 -0.94 -9.48
C ALA A 22 -9.66 0.12 -10.45
N GLY A 23 -10.29 -0.28 -11.56
CA GLY A 23 -10.79 0.65 -12.57
C GLY A 23 -9.68 1.38 -13.33
N MET A 24 -8.46 0.84 -13.33
CA MET A 24 -7.28 1.40 -14.01
C MET A 24 -7.09 0.83 -15.42
N ASP A 25 -8.19 0.36 -16.04
CA ASP A 25 -8.28 0.26 -17.50
C ASP A 25 -8.70 1.63 -18.01
N ASN A 26 -8.14 2.07 -19.12
CA ASN A 26 -8.31 3.43 -19.62
C ASN A 26 -9.79 3.73 -19.97
N SER A 27 -10.57 4.22 -19.00
CA SER A 27 -11.72 5.09 -19.16
C SER A 27 -12.32 5.47 -17.80
N ASP A 28 -12.07 6.71 -17.38
CA ASP A 28 -12.92 7.54 -16.52
C ASP A 28 -13.67 6.89 -15.36
N LEU A 29 -13.00 6.54 -14.25
CA LEU A 29 -13.66 6.48 -12.94
C LEU A 29 -12.73 7.02 -11.84
N SER A 30 -13.17 8.11 -11.20
CA SER A 30 -12.41 8.80 -10.15
C SER A 30 -12.09 7.88 -8.98
N VAL A 31 -10.83 7.91 -8.53
CA VAL A 31 -10.29 7.17 -7.38
C VAL A 31 -11.13 7.38 -6.10
N ASP A 32 -11.79 8.53 -5.98
CA ASP A 32 -12.62 8.91 -4.82
C ASP A 32 -13.97 8.17 -4.74
N GLU A 33 -14.56 7.78 -5.87
CA GLU A 33 -15.80 6.98 -5.86
C GLU A 33 -15.54 5.52 -5.50
N TYR A 34 -14.38 4.99 -5.90
CA TYR A 34 -13.97 3.62 -5.62
C TYR A 34 -13.68 3.42 -4.12
N ALA A 35 -12.94 4.37 -3.52
CA ALA A 35 -12.63 4.35 -2.09
C ALA A 35 -13.89 4.50 -1.20
N LYS A 36 -14.97 5.11 -1.70
CA LYS A 36 -16.24 5.28 -0.96
C LYS A 36 -17.19 4.07 -1.02
N ARG A 37 -17.02 3.15 -1.99
CA ARG A 37 -17.97 2.03 -2.24
C ARG A 37 -17.33 0.65 -2.18
N GLY A 38 -16.01 0.56 -2.11
CA GLY A 38 -15.29 -0.72 -2.10
C GLY A 38 -15.54 -1.51 -0.80
N PRO A 39 -16.00 -2.78 -0.87
CA PRO A 39 -16.09 -3.63 0.31
C PRO A 39 -14.71 -3.85 0.93
N THR A 40 -14.66 -4.04 2.25
CA THR A 40 -13.44 -4.51 2.92
C THR A 40 -12.97 -5.79 2.25
N MET A 41 -11.71 -5.81 1.85
CA MET A 41 -11.15 -6.90 1.06
C MET A 41 -11.19 -8.22 1.85
N PRO A 42 -11.63 -9.35 1.25
CA PRO A 42 -11.61 -10.65 1.91
C PRO A 42 -10.21 -11.01 2.40
N LYS A 43 -10.13 -11.77 3.49
CA LYS A 43 -8.85 -12.15 4.12
C LYS A 43 -7.91 -12.86 3.13
N GLU A 44 -8.48 -13.70 2.27
CA GLU A 44 -7.76 -14.44 1.24
C GLU A 44 -7.14 -13.49 0.21
N ALA A 45 -7.85 -12.43 -0.17
CA ALA A 45 -7.34 -11.41 -1.08
C ALA A 45 -6.25 -10.54 -0.41
N MET A 46 -6.36 -10.27 0.89
CA MET A 46 -5.30 -9.61 1.65
C MET A 46 -4.03 -10.47 1.74
N GLU A 47 -4.14 -11.77 2.04
CA GLU A 47 -2.99 -12.68 2.06
C GLU A 47 -2.36 -12.85 0.66
N PHE A 48 -3.17 -12.79 -0.39
CA PHE A 48 -2.70 -12.87 -1.76
C PHE A 48 -1.93 -11.61 -2.20
N LEU A 49 -2.45 -10.42 -1.91
CA LEU A 49 -1.84 -9.13 -2.24
C LEU A 49 -0.61 -8.82 -1.37
N PHE A 50 -0.73 -9.03 -0.06
CA PHE A 50 0.22 -8.54 0.93
C PHE A 50 1.03 -9.65 1.64
N GLY A 51 0.68 -10.93 1.47
CA GLY A 51 1.39 -12.07 2.07
C GLY A 51 2.49 -12.68 1.18
N ASN A 52 3.15 -13.74 1.65
CA ASN A 52 4.26 -14.41 0.96
C ASN A 52 3.84 -15.54 0.01
N THR A 53 2.57 -15.55 -0.39
CA THR A 53 1.87 -16.69 -1.03
C THR A 53 2.53 -17.17 -2.33
N PHE A 54 3.18 -16.27 -3.09
CA PHE A 54 3.81 -16.61 -4.37
C PHE A 54 5.27 -17.04 -4.29
N ASN A 55 6.00 -16.62 -3.26
CA ASN A 55 7.42 -16.94 -3.12
C ASN A 55 7.80 -16.91 -1.63
N LYS A 56 8.21 -18.05 -1.07
CA LYS A 56 8.71 -18.14 0.31
C LYS A 56 10.00 -17.32 0.52
N LEU A 57 10.70 -16.97 -0.56
CA LEU A 57 11.84 -16.02 -0.60
C LEU A 57 11.44 -14.65 -1.17
N GLY A 58 10.13 -14.39 -1.34
CA GLY A 58 9.59 -13.11 -1.82
C GLY A 58 9.66 -12.01 -0.76
N LEU A 59 9.33 -10.79 -1.18
CA LEU A 59 9.26 -9.65 -0.26
C LEU A 59 8.21 -9.91 0.82
N ASP A 60 8.61 -9.72 2.08
CA ASP A 60 7.71 -9.82 3.22
C ASP A 60 6.68 -8.69 3.24
N ALA A 61 5.65 -8.84 4.09
CA ALA A 61 4.55 -7.88 4.19
C ALA A 61 5.05 -6.46 4.52
N LYS A 62 6.03 -6.33 5.42
CA LYS A 62 6.65 -5.04 5.77
C LYS A 62 7.26 -4.38 4.54
N THR A 63 8.06 -5.12 3.77
CA THR A 63 8.70 -4.56 2.57
C THR A 63 7.67 -4.17 1.52
N LYS A 64 6.62 -4.97 1.31
CA LYS A 64 5.53 -4.62 0.39
C LYS A 64 4.77 -3.36 0.82
N LEU A 65 4.52 -3.19 2.12
CA LEU A 65 3.87 -1.99 2.64
C LEU A 65 4.76 -0.75 2.51
N PHE A 66 6.07 -0.86 2.70
CA PHE A 66 7.00 0.24 2.43
C PHE A 66 7.06 0.60 0.93
N LEU A 67 7.00 -0.38 0.03
CA LEU A 67 6.87 -0.12 -1.41
C LEU A 67 5.56 0.57 -1.75
N THR A 68 4.46 0.20 -1.08
CA THR A 68 3.16 0.86 -1.23
C THR A 68 3.24 2.32 -0.76
N LEU A 69 3.82 2.57 0.41
CA LEU A 69 4.07 3.91 0.93
C LEU A 69 4.89 4.75 -0.06
N ALA A 70 5.95 4.16 -0.64
CA ALA A 70 6.75 4.83 -1.66
C ALA A 70 5.95 5.20 -2.91
N GLY A 71 5.13 4.29 -3.43
CA GLY A 71 4.25 4.56 -4.56
C GLY A 71 3.25 5.69 -4.29
N VAL A 72 2.61 5.67 -3.12
CA VAL A 72 1.64 6.70 -2.70
C VAL A 72 2.30 8.08 -2.65
N LEU A 73 3.49 8.17 -2.06
CA LEU A 73 4.21 9.44 -1.93
C LEU A 73 4.76 9.93 -3.27
N ALA A 74 5.31 9.03 -4.10
CA ALA A 74 5.87 9.37 -5.41
C ALA A 74 4.80 9.86 -6.40
N GLN A 75 3.55 9.38 -6.28
CA GLN A 75 2.42 9.88 -7.08
C GLN A 75 1.83 11.21 -6.55
N GLY A 76 2.47 11.82 -5.56
CA GLY A 76 2.04 13.09 -4.98
C GLY A 76 0.90 12.95 -3.96
N MET A 77 0.64 11.75 -3.44
CA MET A 77 -0.40 11.46 -2.44
C MET A 77 -1.77 12.00 -2.87
N GLN A 78 -2.30 11.45 -3.97
CA GLN A 78 -3.60 11.85 -4.53
C GLN A 78 -4.77 11.63 -3.55
N SER A 79 -4.65 10.68 -2.61
CA SER A 79 -5.64 10.41 -1.57
C SER A 79 -4.98 10.25 -0.20
N GLU A 80 -5.34 11.12 0.74
CA GLU A 80 -4.90 11.02 2.14
C GLU A 80 -5.40 9.73 2.81
N GLN A 81 -6.59 9.25 2.42
CA GLN A 81 -7.16 8.05 3.02
C GLN A 81 -6.32 6.81 2.70
N VAL A 82 -5.79 6.72 1.47
CA VAL A 82 -4.88 5.64 1.07
C VAL A 82 -3.58 5.69 1.87
N LEU A 83 -3.04 6.89 2.10
CA LEU A 83 -1.86 7.06 2.94
C LEU A 83 -2.13 6.65 4.39
N ARG A 84 -3.24 7.12 4.98
CA ARG A 84 -3.64 6.78 6.35
C ARG A 84 -3.77 5.27 6.52
N GLN A 85 -4.45 4.61 5.60
CA GLN A 85 -4.61 3.16 5.64
C GLN A 85 -3.27 2.43 5.54
N THR A 86 -2.37 2.89 4.64
CA THR A 86 -1.03 2.32 4.49
C THR A 86 -0.22 2.45 5.79
N ILE A 87 -0.28 3.61 6.45
CA ILE A 87 0.40 3.84 7.73
C ILE A 87 -0.18 2.92 8.82
N ARG A 88 -1.50 2.79 8.94
CA ARG A 88 -2.14 1.86 9.90
C ARG A 88 -1.71 0.41 9.66
N HIS A 89 -1.63 -0.03 8.40
CA HIS A 89 -1.13 -1.36 8.08
C HIS A 89 0.35 -1.54 8.43
N LEU A 90 1.20 -0.52 8.23
CA LEU A 90 2.58 -0.55 8.70
C LEU A 90 2.66 -0.67 10.23
N ARG A 91 1.79 0.04 10.95
CA ARG A 91 1.68 -0.05 12.42
C ARG A 91 1.24 -1.43 12.88
N GLU A 92 0.24 -2.02 12.24
CA GLU A 92 -0.22 -3.39 12.50
C GLU A 92 0.89 -4.42 12.21
N ALA A 93 1.68 -4.17 11.17
CA ALA A 93 2.88 -4.94 10.89
C ALA A 93 4.05 -4.63 11.87
N GLU A 94 3.80 -4.03 13.04
CA GLU A 94 4.79 -3.72 14.07
C GLU A 94 5.93 -2.80 13.63
N VAL A 95 5.70 -1.93 12.63
CA VAL A 95 6.68 -0.92 12.21
C VAL A 95 6.56 0.32 13.10
N SER A 96 7.67 0.79 13.67
CA SER A 96 7.72 2.00 14.51
C SER A 96 7.35 3.28 13.72
N ALA A 97 6.82 4.31 14.40
CA ALA A 97 6.36 5.53 13.72
C ALA A 97 7.58 6.34 13.25
N GLU A 98 8.68 6.19 13.97
CA GLU A 98 10.01 6.66 13.65
C GLU A 98 10.51 6.05 12.33
N ASN A 99 10.42 4.72 12.15
CA ASN A 99 10.84 4.06 10.91
C ASN A 99 9.95 4.47 9.72
N ILE A 100 8.65 4.65 9.94
CA ILE A 100 7.73 5.16 8.91
C ILE A 100 8.12 6.59 8.52
N SER A 101 8.41 7.43 9.52
CA SER A 101 8.84 8.82 9.31
C SER A 101 10.18 8.89 8.57
N GLU A 102 11.13 8.02 8.90
CA GLU A 102 12.42 7.91 8.21
C GLU A 102 12.24 7.55 6.73
N ALA A 103 11.37 6.58 6.43
CA ALA A 103 11.04 6.23 5.05
C ALA A 103 10.42 7.42 4.29
N ILE A 104 9.48 8.16 4.92
CA ILE A 104 8.88 9.37 4.34
C ILE A 104 9.95 10.42 4.05
N MET A 105 10.90 10.63 4.98
CA MET A 105 12.01 11.57 4.81
C MET A 105 12.94 11.15 3.67
N LEU A 106 13.27 9.86 3.55
CA LEU A 106 14.09 9.34 2.44
C LEU A 106 13.39 9.59 1.08
N LEU A 107 12.07 9.44 1.05
CA LEU A 107 11.26 9.63 -0.16
C LEU A 107 10.96 11.10 -0.49
N SER A 108 11.36 12.04 0.38
CA SER A 108 11.10 13.47 0.19
C SER A 108 11.69 14.05 -1.10
N LEU A 109 12.78 13.47 -1.58
CA LEU A 109 13.39 13.84 -2.86
C LEU A 109 12.44 13.59 -4.05
N PHE A 110 11.57 12.58 -3.95
CA PHE A 110 10.64 12.20 -5.01
C PHE A 110 9.25 12.82 -4.82
N SER A 111 8.80 12.93 -3.57
CA SER A 111 7.44 13.42 -3.25
C SER A 111 7.37 14.95 -3.10
N GLY A 112 8.50 15.61 -2.85
CA GLY A 112 8.57 17.04 -2.61
C GLY A 112 8.14 17.45 -1.19
N PRO A 113 8.45 18.70 -0.79
CA PRO A 113 8.32 19.15 0.59
C PRO A 113 6.87 19.17 1.10
N LEU A 114 5.91 19.57 0.27
CA LEU A 114 4.50 19.66 0.68
C LEU A 114 3.90 18.29 1.03
N VAL A 115 4.15 17.29 0.17
CA VAL A 115 3.67 15.91 0.38
C VAL A 115 4.38 15.31 1.60
N THR A 116 5.69 15.52 1.71
CA THR A 116 6.50 15.02 2.83
C THR A 116 5.99 15.56 4.17
N THR A 117 5.85 16.88 4.33
CA THR A 117 5.40 17.49 5.58
C THR A 117 4.00 17.01 5.97
N LYS A 118 3.10 16.87 4.99
CA LYS A 118 1.74 16.39 5.23
C LYS A 118 1.71 14.91 5.63
N ALA A 119 2.52 14.07 4.98
CA ALA A 119 2.64 12.66 5.33
C ALA A 119 3.21 12.44 6.74
N LEU A 120 4.21 13.23 7.15
CA LEU A 120 4.75 13.21 8.51
C LEU A 120 3.68 13.61 9.54
N LYS A 121 2.89 14.65 9.26
CA LYS A 121 1.78 15.05 10.13
C LYS A 121 0.75 13.93 10.30
N ILE A 122 0.33 13.31 9.20
CA ILE A 122 -0.63 12.19 9.23
C ILE A 122 -0.06 11.00 10.01
N THR A 123 1.24 10.71 9.86
CA THR A 123 1.92 9.65 10.61
C THR A 123 1.88 9.92 12.12
N HIS A 124 2.12 11.18 12.52
CA HIS A 124 2.02 11.58 13.91
C HIS A 124 0.59 11.45 14.45
N GLU A 125 -0.42 11.94 13.73
CA GLU A 125 -1.84 11.81 14.12
C GLU A 125 -2.23 10.36 14.39
N ILE A 126 -1.88 9.44 13.48
CA ILE A 126 -2.18 8.01 13.64
C ILE A 126 -1.42 7.41 14.84
N SER A 127 -0.19 7.84 15.07
CA SER A 127 0.59 7.36 16.21
C SER A 127 -0.02 7.78 17.54
N GLU A 128 -0.68 8.94 17.62
CA GLU A 128 -1.39 9.37 18.83
C GLU A 128 -2.72 8.61 18.97
N GLU A 129 -3.50 8.45 17.89
CA GLU A 129 -4.76 7.67 17.91
C GLU A 129 -4.56 6.24 18.46
N LEU A 130 -3.45 5.59 18.09
CA LEU A 130 -3.14 4.23 18.53
C LEU A 130 -2.57 4.13 19.95
N LYS A 131 -2.13 5.23 20.56
CA LYS A 131 -1.72 5.24 21.99
C LYS A 131 -2.92 5.27 22.92
N ASP A 132 -4.04 5.83 22.46
CA ASP A 132 -5.28 6.00 23.21
C ASP A 132 -6.26 4.81 23.05
N SER A 133 -5.86 3.77 22.30
CA SER A 133 -6.65 2.56 21.99
C SER A 133 -6.16 1.35 22.77
#